data_AF-A0A0D6LAI6-F1
#
_entry.id   AF-A0A0D6LAI6-F1
#
_cell.length_a   1.000
_cell.length_b   1.000
_cell.length_c   1.000
_cell.angle_alpha   90.00
_cell.angle_beta   90.00
_cell.angle_gamma   90.00
#
_symmetry.space_group_name_H-M   'P 1'
#
loop_
_entity.id
_entity.type
_entity.pdbx_description
1 polymer ?
#
loop_
_entity_poly.entity_id
_entity_poly.type
_entity_poly.pdbx_seq_one_letter_code
_entity_poly.pdbx_strand_id
1 'polypeptide(L)'
;MTVFCLYNEIGYFTNEILWETGRACSKPADCTTYKSTKCEDGLCVKAFEKPGKMESLSNPNNGASNQCSGADGMTDSVRNKFLNMNNEYRSLVAKGKAEDKLGGFAPKAAKMPKMKYECALEALAMKHAKRCRYEHSPDYTRPGIGENIFQVSIPNFDKTRAAQMASELWFGELKKFGVGKENKFTAKIRNRPKMPIGHYTQV
;
A
#
# COMPACT_ATOMS: atom_id res chain seq x y z
N MET A 1 -37.51 8.85 -11.52
CA MET A 1 -36.30 9.47 -12.12
C MET A 1 -35.12 9.05 -11.27
N THR A 2 -34.07 8.49 -11.87
CA THR A 2 -32.86 8.04 -11.17
C THR A 2 -31.65 8.69 -11.79
N VAL A 3 -30.77 9.23 -10.95
CA VAL A 3 -29.51 9.88 -11.35
C VAL A 3 -28.38 9.17 -10.61
N PHE A 4 -27.29 8.85 -11.30
CA PHE A 4 -26.12 8.20 -10.71
C PHE A 4 -24.83 8.81 -11.25
N CYS A 5 -23.79 8.84 -10.41
CA CYS A 5 -22.42 9.22 -10.76
C CYS A 5 -21.49 8.06 -10.39
N LEU A 6 -20.51 7.79 -11.25
CA LEU A 6 -19.48 6.77 -11.03
C LEU A 6 -18.11 7.44 -11.04
N TYR A 7 -17.22 6.96 -10.18
CA TYR A 7 -15.86 7.48 -10.01
C TYR A 7 -14.86 6.35 -10.23
N ASN A 8 -13.69 6.69 -10.77
CA ASN A 8 -12.59 5.76 -11.01
C ASN A 8 -11.63 5.60 -9.80
N GLU A 9 -11.90 6.34 -8.71
CA GLU A 9 -11.17 6.26 -7.44
C GLU A 9 -12.14 5.94 -6.30
N ILE A 10 -11.63 5.28 -5.26
CA ILE A 10 -12.45 4.81 -4.13
C ILE A 10 -12.25 5.71 -2.92
N GLY A 11 -13.29 6.49 -2.56
CA GLY A 11 -13.26 7.40 -1.42
C GLY A 11 -13.91 6.88 -0.13
N TYR A 12 -14.38 5.62 -0.09
CA TYR A 12 -15.14 5.10 1.06
C TYR A 12 -14.38 4.07 1.91
N PHE A 13 -13.06 3.92 1.74
CA PHE A 13 -12.28 3.03 2.59
C PHE A 13 -12.17 3.60 4.01
N THR A 14 -12.62 2.81 4.98
CA THR A 14 -12.59 3.19 6.39
C THR A 14 -11.18 3.54 6.84
N ASN A 15 -11.02 4.74 7.42
CA ASN A 15 -9.77 5.32 7.91
C ASN A 15 -8.74 5.73 6.84
N GLU A 16 -9.08 5.67 5.54
CA GLU A 16 -8.24 6.35 4.56
C GLU A 16 -8.36 7.87 4.66
N ILE A 17 -7.25 8.53 4.35
CA ILE A 17 -7.18 9.98 4.27
C ILE A 17 -7.80 10.37 2.92
N LEU A 18 -8.96 11.02 2.96
CA LEU A 18 -9.64 11.48 1.74
C LEU A 18 -8.81 12.53 0.97
N TRP A 19 -8.10 13.38 1.70
CA TRP A 19 -7.13 14.34 1.17
C TRP A 19 -6.08 14.68 2.23
N GLU A 20 -4.85 14.94 1.79
CA GLU A 20 -3.79 15.44 2.68
C GLU A 20 -4.06 16.91 3.03
N THR A 21 -3.95 17.27 4.32
CA THR A 21 -4.10 18.68 4.74
C THR A 21 -2.86 19.46 4.34
N GLY A 22 -3.04 20.51 3.53
CA GLY A 22 -1.93 21.33 3.02
C GLY A 22 -2.40 22.53 2.22
N ARG A 23 -1.45 23.28 1.65
CA ARG A 23 -1.76 24.34 0.70
C ARG A 23 -2.15 23.71 -0.64
N ALA A 24 -3.15 24.30 -1.30
CA ALA A 24 -3.52 23.93 -2.66
C ALA A 24 -2.33 24.14 -3.63
N CYS A 25 -2.34 23.43 -4.76
CA CYS A 25 -1.25 23.55 -5.72
C CYS A 25 -1.16 25.00 -6.27
N SER A 26 0.05 25.43 -6.58
CA SER A 26 0.34 26.67 -7.29
C SER A 26 0.97 26.42 -8.67
N LYS A 27 1.61 25.26 -8.83
CA LYS A 27 2.25 24.80 -10.06
C LYS A 27 2.15 23.28 -10.19
N PRO A 28 2.34 22.70 -11.38
CA PRO A 28 2.23 21.24 -11.58
C PRO A 28 3.17 20.42 -10.68
N ALA A 29 4.32 20.97 -10.31
CA ALA A 29 5.31 20.31 -9.45
C ALA A 29 4.84 20.15 -7.99
N ASP A 30 3.81 20.88 -7.56
CA ASP A 30 3.24 20.73 -6.22
C ASP A 30 2.35 19.48 -6.12
N CYS A 31 1.92 18.94 -7.26
CA CYS A 31 1.11 17.73 -7.34
C CYS A 31 2.01 16.49 -7.25
N THR A 32 2.04 15.85 -6.08
CA THR A 32 2.90 14.69 -5.81
C THR A 32 2.18 13.36 -5.96
N THR A 33 0.85 13.36 -5.83
CA THR A 33 0.01 12.17 -6.03
C THR A 33 0.02 11.71 -7.49
N TYR A 34 0.20 12.67 -8.41
CA TYR A 34 0.09 12.74 -9.87
C TYR A 34 1.31 13.21 -10.67
N LYS A 35 1.62 12.67 -11.85
CA LYS A 35 2.23 13.51 -12.89
C LYS A 35 1.13 14.47 -13.35
N SER A 36 1.19 15.68 -12.84
CA SER A 36 0.32 16.75 -13.27
C SER A 36 0.95 17.51 -14.43
N THR A 37 0.12 17.94 -15.36
CA THR A 37 0.55 18.87 -16.43
C THR A 37 0.20 20.32 -16.10
N LYS A 38 -0.77 20.52 -15.21
CA LYS A 38 -1.32 21.84 -14.85
C LYS A 38 -1.82 21.83 -13.40
N CYS A 39 -1.59 22.93 -12.70
CA CYS A 39 -2.39 23.27 -11.54
C CYS A 39 -3.37 24.36 -11.98
N GLU A 40 -4.67 24.13 -11.79
CA GLU A 40 -5.73 25.04 -12.21
C GLU A 40 -6.66 25.29 -11.03
N ASP A 41 -6.74 26.54 -10.59
CA ASP A 41 -7.54 26.97 -9.43
C ASP A 41 -7.31 26.10 -8.16
N GLY A 42 -6.04 25.77 -7.88
CA GLY A 42 -5.68 24.92 -6.74
C GLY A 42 -5.92 23.41 -6.94
N LEU A 43 -6.42 22.99 -8.10
CA LEU A 43 -6.65 21.59 -8.45
C LEU A 43 -5.53 21.04 -9.34
N CYS A 44 -5.01 19.89 -8.95
CA CYS A 44 -4.08 19.13 -9.78
C CYS A 44 -4.81 18.55 -10.98
N VAL A 45 -4.42 18.94 -12.20
CA VAL A 45 -4.98 18.36 -13.43
C VAL A 45 -4.12 17.17 -13.84
N LYS A 46 -4.70 15.98 -13.76
CA LYS A 46 -4.04 14.75 -14.23
C LYS A 46 -3.79 14.88 -15.74
N ALA A 47 -2.60 14.49 -16.20
CA ALA A 47 -2.35 14.39 -17.63
C ALA A 47 -3.39 13.46 -18.28
N PHE A 48 -4.08 13.89 -19.33
CA PHE A 48 -5.00 13.02 -20.08
C PHE A 48 -4.21 11.87 -20.70
N GLU A 49 -4.46 10.66 -20.22
CA GLU A 49 -3.98 9.42 -20.82
C GLU A 49 -5.01 8.97 -21.88
N LYS A 50 -4.57 8.70 -23.11
CA LYS A 50 -5.47 8.18 -24.16
C LYS A 50 -6.10 6.86 -23.67
N PRO A 51 -7.42 6.64 -23.87
CA PRO A 51 -8.06 5.38 -23.49
C PRO A 51 -7.36 4.20 -24.18
N GLY A 52 -6.84 3.26 -23.40
CA GLY A 52 -6.03 2.13 -23.86
C GLY A 52 -4.56 2.13 -23.40
N LYS A 53 -4.08 3.21 -22.76
CA LYS A 53 -2.80 3.23 -22.04
C LYS A 53 -3.01 3.73 -20.62
N MET A 54 -3.16 2.80 -19.68
CA MET A 54 -3.12 3.08 -18.24
C MET A 54 -1.65 3.29 -17.85
N GLU A 55 -1.16 4.54 -17.88
CA GLU A 55 0.19 4.91 -17.47
C GLU A 55 0.16 5.59 -16.10
N SER A 56 0.25 4.78 -15.04
CA SER A 56 0.43 5.31 -13.69
C SER A 56 1.72 6.15 -13.63
N LEU A 57 1.57 7.43 -13.29
CA LEU A 57 2.40 8.11 -12.31
C LEU A 57 3.92 7.92 -12.34
N SER A 58 4.60 8.84 -13.04
CA SER A 58 6.02 9.20 -12.87
C SER A 58 6.92 8.06 -12.36
N ASN A 59 7.13 7.04 -13.19
CA ASN A 59 8.26 6.14 -13.07
C ASN A 59 8.72 5.76 -14.48
N PRO A 60 10.03 5.73 -14.82
CA PRO A 60 10.54 5.59 -16.20
C PRO A 60 10.17 4.28 -16.93
N ASN A 61 9.36 3.42 -16.32
CA ASN A 61 9.20 2.01 -16.65
C ASN A 61 7.74 1.66 -16.99
N ASN A 62 7.10 2.46 -17.86
CA ASN A 62 5.76 2.27 -18.45
C ASN A 62 5.40 0.81 -18.75
N GLY A 63 4.73 0.12 -17.82
CA GLY A 63 4.38 -1.30 -17.97
C GLY A 63 5.58 -2.25 -18.08
N ALA A 64 6.80 -1.76 -17.91
CA ALA A 64 7.99 -2.56 -17.98
C ALA A 64 8.03 -3.51 -16.79
N SER A 65 8.53 -4.72 -17.04
CA SER A 65 8.72 -5.77 -16.05
C SER A 65 10.15 -6.27 -16.16
N ASN A 66 11.11 -5.36 -16.01
CA ASN A 66 12.52 -5.67 -16.20
C ASN A 66 13.16 -6.20 -14.90
N GLN A 67 12.56 -5.95 -13.74
CA GLN A 67 13.10 -6.41 -12.46
C GLN A 67 12.95 -7.92 -12.25
N CYS A 68 11.83 -8.49 -12.70
CA CYS A 68 11.56 -9.92 -12.61
C CYS A 68 11.09 -10.45 -13.97
N SER A 69 11.69 -11.55 -14.42
CA SER A 69 11.29 -12.25 -15.65
C SER A 69 9.95 -12.96 -15.42
N GLY A 70 8.87 -12.41 -15.96
CA GLY A 70 7.53 -13.01 -15.87
C GLY A 70 6.44 -11.96 -15.94
N ALA A 71 5.72 -11.92 -17.06
CA ALA A 71 4.59 -11.00 -17.26
C ALA A 71 3.31 -11.56 -16.64
N ASP A 72 3.32 -11.87 -15.34
CA ASP A 72 2.13 -12.33 -14.60
C ASP A 72 1.23 -11.17 -14.14
N GLY A 73 1.39 -10.01 -14.78
CA GLY A 73 0.64 -8.80 -14.48
C GLY A 73 1.22 -7.97 -13.32
N MET A 74 2.40 -8.31 -12.79
CA MET A 74 3.21 -7.42 -11.96
C MET A 74 4.14 -6.61 -12.84
N THR A 75 4.14 -5.29 -12.66
CA THR A 75 5.05 -4.36 -13.36
C THR A 75 6.04 -3.77 -12.36
N ASP A 76 7.14 -3.23 -12.85
CA ASP A 76 8.15 -2.58 -12.01
C ASP A 76 7.56 -1.42 -11.19
N SER A 77 6.52 -0.75 -11.69
CA SER A 77 5.78 0.27 -10.93
C SER A 77 5.11 -0.31 -9.69
N VAL A 78 4.40 -1.43 -9.82
CA VAL A 78 3.73 -2.10 -8.70
C VAL A 78 4.75 -2.64 -7.69
N ARG A 79 5.84 -3.25 -8.18
CA ARG A 79 6.96 -3.74 -7.35
C ARG A 79 7.58 -2.61 -6.52
N ASN A 80 7.93 -1.51 -7.19
CA ASN A 80 8.51 -0.33 -6.56
C ASN A 80 7.54 0.30 -5.57
N LYS A 81 6.24 0.34 -5.86
CA LYS A 81 5.23 0.89 -4.95
C LYS A 81 5.18 0.11 -3.64
N PHE A 82 5.09 -1.22 -3.68
CA PHE A 82 5.18 -2.04 -2.48
C PHE A 82 6.51 -1.84 -1.74
N LEU A 83 7.64 -1.94 -2.44
CA LEU A 83 8.97 -1.86 -1.82
C LEU A 83 9.21 -0.50 -1.14
N ASN A 84 8.85 0.59 -1.82
CA ASN A 84 9.08 1.95 -1.31
C ASN A 84 8.21 2.21 -0.10
N MET A 85 6.91 1.91 -0.16
CA MET A 85 5.99 2.14 0.96
C MET A 85 6.37 1.34 2.21
N ASN A 86 6.68 0.05 2.04
CA ASN A 86 7.15 -0.76 3.17
C ASN A 86 8.43 -0.16 3.78
N ASN A 87 9.42 0.23 2.97
CA ASN A 87 10.65 0.84 3.49
C ASN A 87 10.44 2.23 4.10
N GLU A 88 9.52 3.04 3.58
CA GLU A 88 9.13 4.34 4.14
C GLU A 88 8.50 4.16 5.52
N TYR A 89 7.55 3.24 5.65
CA TYR A 89 6.91 2.88 6.92
C TYR A 89 7.88 2.31 7.95
N ARG A 90 8.77 1.40 7.54
CA ARG A 90 9.85 0.88 8.40
C ARG A 90 10.77 2.00 8.88
N SER A 91 11.10 2.95 8.02
CA SER A 91 11.86 4.16 8.38
C SER A 91 11.08 5.05 9.36
N LEU A 92 9.76 5.23 9.16
CA LEU A 92 8.90 6.02 10.03
C LEU A 92 8.84 5.43 11.45
N VAL A 93 8.64 4.11 11.56
CA VAL A 93 8.69 3.37 12.84
C VAL A 93 10.07 3.47 13.46
N ALA A 94 11.14 3.19 12.69
CA ALA A 94 12.50 3.21 13.21
C ALA A 94 12.91 4.56 13.80
N LYS A 95 12.42 5.66 13.21
CA LYS A 95 12.64 7.04 13.70
C LYS A 95 11.75 7.42 14.89
N GLY A 96 10.80 6.57 15.28
CA GLY A 96 9.84 6.83 16.35
C GLY A 96 8.80 7.89 15.97
N LYS A 97 8.36 7.89 14.71
CA LYS A 97 7.41 8.87 14.14
C LYS A 97 6.07 8.26 13.72
N ALA A 98 5.90 6.95 13.85
CA ALA A 98 4.65 6.26 13.53
C ALA A 98 3.70 6.29 14.73
N GLU A 99 2.53 6.91 14.59
CA GLU A 99 1.53 7.01 15.67
C GLU A 99 1.01 5.62 16.09
N ASP A 100 0.90 5.38 17.39
CA ASP A 100 0.38 4.16 17.98
C ASP A 100 -0.90 4.48 18.77
N LYS A 101 -1.99 3.75 18.51
CA LYS A 101 -3.27 3.96 19.20
C LYS A 101 -3.18 3.86 20.72
N LEU A 102 -2.28 3.01 21.23
CA LEU A 102 -2.09 2.80 22.67
C LEU A 102 -1.23 3.90 23.32
N GLY A 103 -0.76 4.89 22.56
CA GLY A 103 -0.25 6.15 23.08
C GLY A 103 1.04 6.63 22.40
N GLY A 104 1.02 7.86 21.90
CA GLY A 104 2.17 8.52 21.27
C GLY A 104 2.65 7.80 20.01
N PHE A 105 3.97 7.62 19.87
CA PHE A 105 4.58 6.95 18.71
C PHE A 105 5.14 5.57 19.04
N ALA A 106 5.24 4.66 18.07
CA ALA A 106 5.99 3.42 18.19
C ALA A 106 7.45 3.70 18.65
N PRO A 107 8.07 2.82 19.45
CA PRO A 107 9.44 3.04 19.91
C PRO A 107 10.44 3.01 18.75
N LYS A 108 11.53 3.76 18.89
CA LYS A 108 12.62 3.78 17.90
C LYS A 108 13.22 2.38 17.73
N ALA A 109 13.54 2.00 16.51
CA ALA A 109 14.18 0.73 16.22
C ALA A 109 15.69 0.91 16.07
N ALA A 110 16.47 0.14 16.82
CA ALA A 110 17.93 0.22 16.77
C ALA A 110 18.55 -0.35 15.49
N LYS A 111 17.91 -1.38 14.90
CA LYS A 111 18.47 -2.18 13.81
C LYS A 111 17.39 -2.65 12.82
N MET A 112 16.51 -1.74 12.39
CA MET A 112 15.46 -2.08 11.41
C MET A 112 16.07 -2.33 10.03
N PRO A 113 16.01 -3.56 9.47
CA PRO A 113 16.60 -3.82 8.16
C PRO A 113 15.77 -3.17 7.04
N LYS A 114 16.46 -2.68 6.01
CA LYS A 114 15.84 -2.21 4.77
C LYS A 114 15.47 -3.43 3.90
N MET A 115 14.22 -3.50 3.45
CA MET A 115 13.75 -4.56 2.57
C MET A 115 14.34 -4.40 1.16
N LYS A 116 14.52 -5.53 0.47
CA LYS A 116 14.82 -5.64 -0.95
C LYS A 116 13.70 -6.43 -1.63
N TYR A 117 13.46 -6.14 -2.90
CA TYR A 117 12.51 -6.92 -3.69
C TYR A 117 13.14 -8.24 -4.12
N GLU A 118 12.39 -9.33 -4.05
CA GLU A 118 12.88 -10.68 -4.37
C GLU A 118 11.86 -11.39 -5.28
N CYS A 119 12.28 -11.71 -6.51
CA CYS A 119 11.38 -12.27 -7.52
C CYS A 119 10.87 -13.67 -7.16
N ALA A 120 11.63 -14.45 -6.40
CA ALA A 120 11.19 -15.76 -5.91
C ALA A 120 9.99 -15.65 -4.95
N LEU A 121 9.95 -14.61 -4.10
CA LEU A 121 8.81 -14.34 -3.22
C LEU A 121 7.59 -13.85 -4.01
N GLU A 122 7.81 -13.01 -5.04
CA GLU A 122 6.73 -12.62 -5.97
C GLU A 122 6.09 -13.84 -6.64
N ALA A 123 6.89 -14.79 -7.12
CA ALA A 123 6.38 -16.00 -7.77
C ALA A 123 5.49 -16.84 -6.84
N LEU A 124 5.86 -16.97 -5.57
CA LEU A 124 5.04 -17.65 -4.55
C LEU A 124 3.73 -16.89 -4.28
N ALA A 125 3.81 -15.57 -4.08
CA ALA A 125 2.63 -14.73 -3.86
C ALA A 125 1.67 -14.77 -5.07
N MET A 126 2.21 -14.69 -6.28
CA MET A 126 1.45 -14.74 -7.54
C MET A 126 0.77 -16.09 -7.73
N LYS A 127 1.47 -17.20 -7.44
CA LYS A 127 0.89 -18.55 -7.50
C LYS A 127 -0.34 -18.68 -6.61
N HIS A 128 -0.31 -18.08 -5.41
CA HIS A 128 -1.48 -18.07 -4.52
C HIS A 128 -2.56 -17.11 -5.00
N ALA A 129 -2.20 -15.87 -5.36
CA ALA A 129 -3.13 -14.84 -5.80
C ALA A 129 -3.96 -15.26 -7.03
N LYS A 130 -3.36 -15.99 -7.97
CA LYS A 130 -4.03 -16.55 -9.17
C LYS A 130 -5.17 -17.53 -8.85
N ARG A 131 -5.28 -18.03 -7.62
CA ARG A 131 -6.42 -18.86 -7.19
C ARG A 131 -7.70 -18.04 -6.98
N CYS A 132 -7.59 -16.72 -6.87
CA CYS A 132 -8.71 -15.81 -6.64
C CYS A 132 -9.59 -16.19 -5.42
N ARG A 133 -8.95 -16.69 -4.35
CA ARG A 133 -9.60 -16.97 -3.06
C ARG A 133 -9.02 -16.06 -1.98
N TYR A 134 -9.89 -15.35 -1.27
CA TYR A 134 -9.49 -14.46 -0.19
C TYR A 134 -9.26 -15.26 1.10
N GLU A 135 -8.12 -15.92 1.16
CA GLU A 135 -7.66 -16.74 2.27
C GLU A 135 -6.13 -16.72 2.31
N HIS A 136 -5.53 -17.01 3.47
CA HIS A 136 -4.08 -17.22 3.54
C HIS A 136 -3.67 -18.48 2.77
N SER A 137 -2.48 -18.48 2.18
CA SER A 137 -1.92 -19.70 1.59
C SER A 137 -1.55 -20.70 2.69
N PRO A 138 -1.67 -22.02 2.44
CA PRO A 138 -1.23 -23.03 3.41
C PRO A 138 0.26 -22.90 3.71
N ASP A 139 0.66 -23.02 4.98
CA ASP A 139 2.06 -22.75 5.40
C ASP A 139 3.11 -23.59 4.68
N TYR A 140 2.79 -24.85 4.34
CA TYR A 140 3.70 -25.73 3.60
C TYR A 140 4.01 -25.25 2.17
N THR A 141 3.19 -24.34 1.61
CA THR A 141 3.43 -23.74 0.29
C THR A 141 4.37 -22.53 0.32
N ARG A 142 4.65 -22.01 1.52
CA ARG A 142 5.52 -20.85 1.77
C ARG A 142 6.32 -21.03 3.08
N PRO A 143 7.12 -22.11 3.19
CA PRO A 143 7.79 -22.47 4.44
C PRO A 143 8.71 -21.34 4.91
N GLY A 144 8.49 -20.86 6.14
CA GLY A 144 9.28 -19.77 6.74
C GLY A 144 9.00 -18.38 6.18
N ILE A 145 7.95 -18.20 5.38
CA ILE A 145 7.60 -16.92 4.74
C ILE A 145 6.26 -16.41 5.32
N GLY A 146 6.27 -15.18 5.82
CA GLY A 146 5.05 -14.48 6.26
C GLY A 146 4.20 -14.00 5.08
N GLU A 147 2.92 -13.69 5.34
CA GLU A 147 1.97 -13.32 4.28
C GLU A 147 0.98 -12.27 4.79
N ASN A 148 0.81 -11.20 4.01
CA ASN A 148 -0.31 -10.28 4.14
C ASN A 148 -1.21 -10.41 2.90
N ILE A 149 -2.53 -10.35 3.10
CA ILE A 149 -3.52 -10.41 2.01
C ILE A 149 -4.42 -9.18 2.01
N PHE A 150 -4.89 -8.79 0.84
CA PHE A 150 -5.77 -7.66 0.63
C PHE A 150 -6.65 -7.92 -0.60
N GLN A 151 -7.87 -7.40 -0.59
CA GLN A 151 -8.81 -7.51 -1.71
C GLN A 151 -9.60 -6.21 -1.87
N VAL A 152 -9.86 -5.85 -3.12
CA VAL A 152 -10.87 -4.86 -3.51
C VAL A 152 -11.97 -5.53 -4.32
N SER A 153 -13.21 -5.06 -4.18
CA SER A 153 -14.36 -5.61 -4.91
C SER A 153 -14.45 -5.13 -6.36
N ILE A 154 -13.59 -4.19 -6.78
CA ILE A 154 -13.61 -3.60 -8.12
C ILE A 154 -12.77 -4.47 -9.08
N PRO A 155 -13.37 -5.06 -10.12
CA PRO A 155 -12.62 -5.79 -11.14
C PRO A 155 -11.66 -4.88 -11.90
N ASN A 156 -10.50 -5.41 -12.30
CA ASN A 156 -9.48 -4.69 -13.08
C ASN A 156 -9.03 -3.36 -12.46
N PHE A 157 -9.09 -3.24 -11.13
CA PHE A 157 -8.61 -2.07 -10.40
C PHE A 157 -7.11 -1.83 -10.65
N ASP A 158 -6.70 -0.56 -10.67
CA ASP A 158 -5.30 -0.20 -10.90
C ASP A 158 -4.40 -0.87 -9.85
N LYS A 159 -3.43 -1.67 -10.32
CA LYS A 159 -2.60 -2.50 -9.44
C LYS A 159 -1.63 -1.67 -8.60
N THR A 160 -1.20 -0.52 -9.11
CA THR A 160 -0.31 0.39 -8.35
C THR A 160 -1.10 1.05 -7.22
N ARG A 161 -2.36 1.44 -7.46
CA ARG A 161 -3.26 1.94 -6.42
C ARG A 161 -3.66 0.85 -5.45
N ALA A 162 -3.92 -0.38 -5.91
CA ALA A 162 -4.16 -1.53 -5.04
C ALA A 162 -2.97 -1.78 -4.09
N ALA A 163 -1.74 -1.73 -4.61
CA ALA A 163 -0.53 -1.87 -3.82
C ALA A 163 -0.37 -0.76 -2.76
N GLN A 164 -0.77 0.47 -3.11
CA GLN A 164 -0.80 1.58 -2.18
C GLN A 164 -1.77 1.31 -1.02
N MET A 165 -3.03 1.05 -1.34
CA MET A 165 -4.10 0.87 -0.36
C MET A 165 -3.84 -0.33 0.54
N ALA A 166 -3.36 -1.45 -0.02
CA ALA A 166 -2.96 -2.61 0.76
C ALA A 166 -1.91 -2.23 1.81
N SER A 167 -0.84 -1.54 1.38
CA SER A 167 0.25 -1.13 2.26
C SER A 167 -0.21 -0.14 3.34
N GLU A 168 -1.05 0.84 2.98
CA GLU A 168 -1.64 1.82 3.91
C GLU A 168 -2.52 1.15 4.97
N LEU A 169 -3.37 0.21 4.56
CA LEU A 169 -4.29 -0.49 5.47
C LEU A 169 -3.57 -1.45 6.40
N TRP A 170 -2.60 -2.21 5.89
CA TRP A 170 -1.77 -3.10 6.71
C TRP A 170 -0.98 -2.30 7.75
N PHE A 171 -0.31 -1.23 7.34
CA PHE A 171 0.45 -0.39 8.27
C PHE A 171 -0.45 0.38 9.24
N GLY A 172 -1.61 0.84 8.76
CA GLY A 172 -2.58 1.62 9.52
C GLY A 172 -3.18 0.90 10.73
N GLU A 173 -3.03 -0.42 10.83
CA GLU A 173 -3.40 -1.18 12.03
C GLU A 173 -2.71 -0.63 13.30
N LEU A 174 -1.48 -0.15 13.21
CA LEU A 174 -0.78 0.47 14.34
C LEU A 174 -1.52 1.72 14.86
N LYS A 175 -1.87 2.65 13.97
CA LYS A 175 -2.58 3.87 14.34
C LYS A 175 -4.02 3.59 14.78
N LYS A 176 -4.63 2.53 14.24
CA LYS A 176 -6.03 2.15 14.53
C LYS A 176 -6.20 1.37 15.83
N PHE A 177 -5.31 0.41 16.10
CA PHE A 177 -5.45 -0.57 17.18
C PHE A 177 -4.26 -0.58 18.14
N GLY A 178 -3.06 -0.25 17.66
CA GLY A 178 -1.86 -0.06 18.47
C GLY A 178 -1.20 -1.34 18.97
N VAL A 179 0.08 -1.24 19.32
CA VAL A 179 0.89 -2.34 19.89
C VAL A 179 1.34 -1.99 21.31
N GLY A 180 1.65 -0.72 21.56
CA GLY A 180 2.11 -0.21 22.85
C GLY A 180 3.63 -0.19 22.97
N LYS A 181 4.13 0.51 24.01
CA LYS A 181 5.55 0.82 24.19
C LYS A 181 6.46 -0.38 24.44
N GLU A 182 5.91 -1.47 24.99
CA GLU A 182 6.67 -2.71 25.17
C GLU A 182 7.03 -3.36 23.83
N ASN A 183 6.30 -3.05 22.76
CA ASN A 183 6.52 -3.57 21.41
C ASN A 183 6.60 -5.11 21.34
N LYS A 184 5.73 -5.80 22.10
CA LYS A 184 5.64 -7.26 22.17
C LYS A 184 4.35 -7.75 21.53
N PHE A 185 4.47 -8.62 20.52
CA PHE A 185 3.33 -9.29 19.91
C PHE A 185 2.87 -10.49 20.74
N THR A 186 2.13 -10.20 21.82
CA THR A 186 1.63 -11.21 22.75
C THR A 186 0.31 -11.84 22.30
N ALA A 187 -0.08 -12.98 22.88
CA ALA A 187 -1.41 -13.55 22.68
C ALA A 187 -2.53 -12.57 23.04
N LYS A 188 -2.33 -11.71 24.05
CA LYS A 188 -3.27 -10.64 24.42
C LYS A 188 -3.42 -9.61 23.31
N ILE A 189 -2.33 -9.21 22.64
CA ILE A 189 -2.35 -8.29 21.50
C ILE A 189 -3.01 -8.94 20.28
N ARG A 190 -2.66 -10.19 19.98
CA ARG A 190 -3.17 -10.97 18.85
C ARG A 190 -4.67 -11.24 18.94
N ASN A 191 -5.18 -11.60 20.12
CA ASN A 191 -6.54 -12.10 20.30
C ASN A 191 -7.56 -10.98 20.64
N ARG A 192 -7.23 -9.70 20.41
CA ARG A 192 -8.16 -8.59 20.67
C ARG A 192 -9.36 -8.65 19.71
N PRO A 193 -10.60 -8.65 20.21
CA PRO A 193 -11.78 -8.74 19.35
C PRO A 193 -11.84 -7.59 18.34
N LYS A 194 -11.94 -7.91 17.04
CA LYS A 194 -12.06 -6.94 15.92
C LYS A 194 -10.90 -5.93 15.83
N MET A 195 -9.72 -6.29 16.34
CA MET A 195 -8.52 -5.43 16.31
C MET A 195 -7.32 -6.18 15.72
N PRO A 196 -7.36 -6.55 14.42
CA PRO A 196 -6.23 -7.18 13.77
C PRO A 196 -5.01 -6.25 13.79
N ILE A 197 -3.83 -6.81 14.02
CA ILE A 197 -2.56 -6.08 14.07
C ILE A 197 -1.42 -6.86 13.39
N GLY A 198 -1.74 -8.06 12.89
CA GLY A 198 -0.77 -9.00 12.34
C GLY A 198 -0.13 -8.50 11.05
N HIS A 199 -0.89 -7.75 10.23
CA HIS A 199 -0.37 -7.23 8.98
C HIS A 199 0.67 -6.15 9.25
N TYR A 200 0.39 -5.20 10.16
CA TYR A 200 1.35 -4.19 10.58
C TYR A 200 2.63 -4.81 11.15
N THR A 201 2.52 -5.82 12.01
CA THR A 201 3.71 -6.42 12.63
C THR A 201 4.63 -7.13 11.63
N GLN A 202 4.14 -7.44 10.43
CA GLN A 202 4.91 -8.06 9.35
C GLN A 202 5.56 -7.04 8.37
N VAL A 203 5.02 -5.82 8.29
CA VAL A 203 5.53 -4.68 7.49
C VAL A 203 6.83 -4.13 8.09
#